data_AF-A0A354TSC4-F1
#
_entry.id   AF-A0A354TSC4-F1
#
_cell.length_a   1.000
_cell.length_b   1.000
_cell.length_c   1.000
_cell.angle_alpha   90.00
_cell.angle_beta   90.00
_cell.angle_gamma   90.00
#
_symmetry.space_group_name_H-M   'P 1'
#
loop_
_entity.id
_entity.type
_entity.pdbx_description
1 polymer ?
#
loop_
_entity_poly.entity_id
_entity_poly.type
_entity_poly.pdbx_seq_one_letter_code
_entity_poly.pdbx_strand_id
1 'polypeptide(L)'
;LGQAKALASQPPIWLLVKGADADTDTLQLMPTAELARWLESAELGEMEATDRLQFSEMNLASYASVEIDSLASLHEASNRLRSAEAEALVVVPVIKSEAKPVLGVITKTNILNYYGM
;
A
#
# COMPACT_ATOMS: atom_id res chain seq x y z
N LEU A 1 2.39 19.70 10.80
CA LEU A 1 1.47 18.71 11.41
C LEU A 1 0.00 18.97 11.08
N GLY A 2 -0.29 19.55 9.92
CA GLY A 2 -1.67 19.93 9.54
C GLY A 2 -2.29 18.93 8.58
N GLN A 3 -1.57 18.59 7.51
CA GLN A 3 -2.06 17.71 6.45
C GLN A 3 -1.99 16.24 6.85
N ALA A 4 -0.90 15.82 7.50
CA ALA A 4 -0.77 14.44 8.00
C ALA A 4 -1.89 14.07 8.97
N LYS A 5 -2.25 15.00 9.87
CA LYS A 5 -3.34 14.82 10.84
C LYS A 5 -4.72 14.77 10.17
N ALA A 6 -4.94 15.60 9.15
CA ALA A 6 -6.17 15.58 8.36
C ALA A 6 -6.35 14.24 7.63
N LEU A 7 -5.28 13.74 6.98
CA LEU A 7 -5.29 12.45 6.29
C LEU A 7 -5.50 11.27 7.24
N ALA A 8 -4.91 11.32 8.45
CA ALA A 8 -5.12 10.30 9.47
C ALA A 8 -6.56 10.26 10.03
N SER A 9 -7.33 11.34 9.86
CA SER A 9 -8.71 11.46 10.34
C SER A 9 -9.76 11.02 9.31
N GLN A 10 -9.32 10.63 8.11
CA GLN A 10 -10.15 10.19 6.99
C GLN A 10 -9.96 8.69 6.74
N PRO A 11 -10.85 8.03 5.96
CA PRO A 11 -10.58 6.70 5.46
C PRO A 11 -9.19 6.66 4.80
N PRO A 12 -8.33 5.69 5.14
CA PRO A 12 -6.93 5.72 4.72
C PRO A 12 -6.83 5.62 3.20
N ILE A 13 -6.16 6.61 2.59
CA ILE A 13 -5.72 6.52 1.20
C ILE A 13 -4.36 5.82 1.21
N TRP A 14 -4.28 4.71 0.50
CA TRP A 14 -3.11 3.85 0.45
C TRP A 14 -2.29 4.10 -0.81
N LEU A 15 -0.97 4.14 -0.64
CA LEU A 15 0.01 4.11 -1.71
C LEU A 15 0.57 2.70 -1.81
N LEU A 16 0.77 2.25 -3.04
CA LEU A 16 1.47 1.01 -3.32
C LEU A 16 2.93 1.33 -3.62
N VAL A 17 3.84 0.81 -2.82
CA VAL A 17 5.27 1.08 -2.92
C VAL A 17 6.02 -0.24 -3.10
N LYS A 18 7.14 -0.20 -3.82
CA LYS A 18 8.06 -1.33 -3.88
C LYS A 18 8.84 -1.40 -2.56
N GLY A 19 8.93 -2.59 -1.97
CA GLY A 19 9.67 -2.81 -0.74
C GLY A 19 11.15 -2.44 -0.90
N ALA A 20 11.81 -2.16 0.23
CA ALA A 20 13.23 -1.80 0.28
C ALA A 20 14.17 -2.97 -0.06
N ASP A 21 13.67 -4.20 -0.03
CA ASP A 21 14.47 -5.39 -0.28
C ASP A 21 14.62 -5.64 -1.79
N ALA A 22 15.83 -5.45 -2.31
CA ALA A 22 16.12 -5.44 -3.74
C ALA A 22 15.83 -6.77 -4.44
N ASP A 23 15.80 -7.88 -3.68
CA ASP A 23 15.60 -9.23 -4.21
C ASP A 23 14.14 -9.68 -4.26
N THR A 24 13.21 -8.88 -3.75
CA THR A 24 11.78 -9.19 -3.87
C THR A 24 11.03 -8.04 -4.52
N ASP A 25 10.35 -8.32 -5.63
CA ASP A 25 9.31 -7.45 -6.23
C ASP A 25 8.06 -7.39 -5.32
N THR A 26 8.26 -7.34 -4.00
CA THR A 26 7.20 -7.29 -3.02
C THR A 26 6.64 -5.88 -2.97
N LEU A 27 5.36 -5.79 -3.27
CA LEU A 27 4.60 -4.55 -3.12
C LEU A 27 4.15 -4.45 -1.66
N GLN A 28 4.20 -3.24 -1.12
CA GLN A 28 3.79 -2.92 0.24
C GLN A 28 2.78 -1.78 0.19
N LEU A 29 1.88 -1.76 1.18
CA LEU A 29 0.97 -0.63 1.35
C LEU A 29 1.53 0.39 2.33
N MET A 30 1.47 1.66 1.95
CA MET A 30 1.87 2.77 2.81
C MET A 30 0.71 3.76 2.94
N PRO A 31 0.32 4.17 4.16
CA PRO A 31 -0.65 5.24 4.34
C PRO A 31 -0.10 6.56 3.79
N THR A 32 -0.89 7.29 3.01
CA THR A 32 -0.55 8.66 2.59
C THR A 32 -0.27 9.59 3.77
N ALA A 33 -0.92 9.37 4.92
CA ALA A 33 -0.68 10.13 6.14
C ALA A 33 0.76 10.00 6.66
N GLU A 34 1.39 8.82 6.50
CA GLU A 34 2.78 8.59 6.91
C GLU A 34 3.74 9.36 6.00
N LEU A 35 3.49 9.35 4.68
CA LEU A 35 4.25 10.17 3.74
C LEU A 35 4.11 11.66 4.04
N ALA A 36 2.88 12.14 4.28
CA ALA A 36 2.63 13.53 4.63
C ALA A 36 3.35 13.93 5.93
N ARG A 37 3.38 13.04 6.93
CA ARG A 37 4.12 13.28 8.18
C ARG A 37 5.61 13.43 7.91
N TRP A 38 6.18 12.55 7.08
CA TRP A 38 7.58 12.61 6.72
C TRP A 38 7.92 13.87 5.92
N LEU A 39 7.10 14.25 4.94
CA LEU A 39 7.28 15.48 4.18
C LEU A 39 7.26 16.72 5.08
N GLU A 40 6.27 16.81 5.98
CA GLU A 40 6.20 17.91 6.95
C GLU A 40 7.42 17.93 7.89
N SER A 41 7.95 16.76 8.28
CA SER A 41 9.17 16.66 9.09
C SER A 41 10.43 17.05 8.30
N ALA A 42 10.51 16.70 7.02
CA ALA A 42 11.62 17.03 6.13
C ALA A 42 11.65 18.53 5.78
N GLU A 43 10.49 19.15 5.57
CA GLU A 43 10.36 20.59 5.34
C GLU A 43 10.83 21.42 6.55
N LEU A 44 10.66 20.89 7.76
CA LEU A 44 11.17 21.54 8.99
C LEU A 44 12.69 21.41 9.16
N GLY A 45 13.36 20.61 8.33
CA GLY A 45 14.79 20.29 8.42
C GLY A 45 15.64 20.65 7.19
N GLU A 46 15.13 21.44 6.23
CA GLU A 46 15.80 21.81 4.97
C GLU A 46 16.32 20.60 4.17
N MET A 47 15.41 19.74 3.69
CA MET A 47 15.77 18.80 2.62
C MET A 47 15.85 19.52 1.27
N GLU A 48 17.01 19.45 0.60
CA GLU A 48 17.08 19.78 -0.83
C GLU A 48 16.13 18.85 -1.59
N ALA A 49 15.24 19.45 -2.38
CA ALA A 49 14.26 18.73 -3.18
C ALA A 49 14.99 17.86 -4.22
N THR A 50 15.23 16.60 -3.88
CA THR A 50 15.64 15.61 -4.87
C THR A 50 14.42 15.21 -5.70
N ASP A 51 14.59 15.16 -7.02
CA ASP A 51 13.50 14.82 -7.97
C ASP A 51 12.96 13.38 -7.80
N ARG A 52 13.56 12.57 -6.92
CA ARG A 52 13.16 11.17 -6.67
C ARG A 52 13.16 10.85 -5.18
N LEU A 53 11.95 10.66 -4.65
CA LEU A 53 11.72 10.10 -3.33
C LEU A 53 12.01 8.59 -3.37
N GLN A 54 13.07 8.15 -2.71
CA GLN A 54 13.36 6.73 -2.52
C GLN A 54 12.69 6.24 -1.24
N PHE A 55 11.49 5.66 -1.36
CA PHE A 55 10.73 5.15 -0.20
C PHE A 55 11.47 4.07 0.59
N SER A 56 12.38 3.33 -0.04
CA SER A 56 13.23 2.33 0.60
C SER A 56 14.19 2.93 1.63
N GLU A 57 14.56 4.20 1.47
CA GLU A 57 15.45 4.93 2.38
C GLU A 57 14.66 5.63 3.50
N MET A 58 13.33 5.68 3.37
CA MET A 58 12.44 6.30 4.34
C MET A 58 11.95 5.25 5.34
N ASN A 59 12.23 5.46 6.62
CA ASN A 59 11.72 4.59 7.69
C ASN A 59 10.22 4.89 7.96
N LEU A 60 9.38 4.57 6.98
CA LEU A 60 7.92 4.77 7.03
C LEU A 60 7.23 3.46 7.38
N ALA A 61 6.13 3.56 8.13
CA ALA A 61 5.30 2.40 8.38
C ALA A 61 4.67 1.91 7.06
N SER A 62 5.05 0.71 6.64
CA SER A 62 4.44 -0.01 5.54
C SER A 62 3.85 -1.33 6.01
N TYR A 63 2.83 -1.79 5.32
CA TYR A 63 2.10 -3.02 5.62
C TYR A 63 2.29 -4.02 4.50
N ALA A 64 2.44 -5.29 4.87
CA ALA A 64 2.57 -6.37 3.92
C ALA A 64 1.33 -6.46 3.01
N SER A 65 1.58 -6.65 1.72
CA SER A 65 0.54 -6.93 0.75
C SER A 65 0.87 -8.21 -0.02
N VAL A 66 -0.16 -8.88 -0.53
CA VAL A 66 -0.01 -10.12 -1.30
C VAL A 66 -0.78 -10.02 -2.60
N GLU A 67 -0.22 -10.56 -3.68
CA GLU A 67 -0.90 -10.59 -4.96
C GLU A 67 -2.11 -11.53 -4.94
N ILE A 68 -3.14 -11.14 -5.70
CA ILE A 68 -4.27 -11.98 -6.04
C ILE A 68 -4.69 -11.78 -7.49
N ASP A 69 -5.10 -12.88 -8.13
CA ASP A 69 -5.63 -12.83 -9.48
C ASP A 69 -6.98 -12.10 -9.55
N SER A 70 -7.17 -11.31 -10.60
CA SER A 70 -8.39 -10.52 -10.85
C SER A 70 -9.68 -11.32 -11.02
N LEU A 71 -9.58 -12.63 -11.28
CA LEU A 71 -10.74 -13.53 -11.32
C LEU A 71 -10.95 -14.31 -10.01
N ALA A 72 -10.11 -14.09 -9.00
CA ALA A 72 -10.27 -14.75 -7.71
C ALA A 72 -11.58 -14.32 -7.03
N SER A 73 -12.19 -15.28 -6.33
CA SER A 73 -13.41 -15.00 -5.59
C SER A 73 -13.13 -14.16 -4.33
N LEU A 74 -14.15 -13.47 -3.80
CA LEU A 74 -14.03 -12.78 -2.51
C LEU A 74 -13.72 -13.73 -1.34
N HIS A 75 -14.14 -14.99 -1.44
CA HIS A 75 -13.79 -16.02 -0.46
C HIS A 75 -12.29 -16.33 -0.50
N GLU A 76 -11.74 -16.50 -1.70
CA GLU A 76 -10.32 -16.71 -1.94
C GLU A 76 -9.50 -15.51 -1.49
N ALA A 77 -9.94 -14.29 -1.80
CA ALA A 77 -9.37 -13.03 -1.31
C ALA A 77 -9.30 -13.00 0.23
N SER A 78 -10.40 -13.33 0.90
CA SER A 78 -10.46 -13.37 2.36
C SER A 78 -9.53 -14.42 2.96
N ASN A 79 -9.45 -15.60 2.35
CA ASN A 79 -8.53 -16.65 2.76
C ASN A 79 -7.08 -16.21 2.58
N ARG A 80 -6.75 -15.58 1.44
CA ARG A 80 -5.40 -15.15 1.09
C ARG A 80 -4.88 -14.10 2.06
N LEU A 81 -5.68 -13.09 2.40
CA LEU A 81 -5.33 -12.09 3.42
C LEU A 81 -5.01 -12.74 4.76
N ARG A 82 -5.89 -13.63 5.23
CA ARG A 82 -5.72 -14.32 6.52
C ARG A 82 -4.49 -15.21 6.52
N SER A 83 -4.28 -16.01 5.48
CA SER A 83 -3.16 -16.96 5.41
C SER A 83 -1.80 -16.27 5.28
N ALA A 84 -1.76 -15.11 4.63
CA ALA A 84 -0.52 -14.33 4.46
C ALA A 84 -0.29 -13.34 5.60
N GLU A 85 -1.21 -13.24 6.58
CA GLU A 85 -1.21 -12.19 7.61
C GLU A 85 -1.01 -10.78 7.01
N ALA A 86 -1.56 -10.56 5.81
CA ALA A 86 -1.41 -9.34 5.04
C ALA A 86 -2.59 -8.39 5.30
N GLU A 87 -2.33 -7.09 5.19
CA GLU A 87 -3.37 -6.05 5.36
C GLU A 87 -4.12 -5.76 4.06
N ALA A 88 -3.55 -6.15 2.92
CA ALA A 88 -4.17 -5.96 1.62
C ALA A 88 -3.75 -6.95 0.54
N LEU A 89 -4.59 -6.99 -0.49
CA LEU A 89 -4.38 -7.72 -1.72
C LEU A 89 -4.08 -6.75 -2.85
N VAL A 90 -3.07 -7.07 -3.64
CA VAL A 90 -2.77 -6.39 -4.90
C VAL A 90 -3.40 -7.20 -6.02
N VAL A 91 -4.36 -6.61 -6.72
CA VAL A 91 -5.07 -7.29 -7.79
C VAL A 91 -4.25 -7.21 -9.06
N VAL A 92 -3.92 -8.38 -9.63
CA VAL A 92 -3.14 -8.52 -10.85
C VAL A 92 -3.94 -9.24 -11.95
N PRO A 93 -3.64 -9.00 -13.24
CA PRO A 93 -4.29 -9.72 -14.33
C PRO A 93 -3.96 -11.21 -14.28
N VAL A 94 -4.94 -12.05 -14.60
CA VAL A 94 -4.76 -13.51 -14.69
C VAL A 94 -3.73 -13.89 -15.75
N ILE A 95 -3.74 -13.17 -16.87
CA ILE A 95 -2.72 -13.32 -17.91
C ILE A 95 -1.55 -12.44 -17.51
N LYS A 96 -0.51 -13.07 -16.97
CA LYS A 96 0.71 -12.38 -16.56
C LYS A 96 1.46 -11.88 -17.80
N SER A 97 1.27 -10.59 -18.10
CA SER A 97 2.15 -9.84 -18.99
C SER A 97 3.50 -9.60 -18.30
N GLU A 98 4.58 -9.44 -19.06
CA GLU A 98 5.90 -9.04 -18.52
C GLU A 98 5.80 -7.77 -17.66
N ALA A 99 4.86 -6.88 -17.96
CA ALA A 99 4.64 -5.63 -17.23
C ALA A 99 3.89 -5.79 -15.89
N LYS A 100 3.26 -6.96 -15.62
CA LYS A 100 2.41 -7.24 -14.44
C LYS A 100 1.67 -5.99 -13.88
N PRO A 101 0.80 -5.35 -14.66
CA PRO A 101 0.16 -4.12 -14.22
C PRO A 101 -0.71 -4.38 -12.99
N VAL A 102 -0.64 -3.48 -12.00
CA VAL A 102 -1.54 -3.50 -10.86
C VAL A 102 -2.89 -2.95 -11.28
N LEU A 103 -3.94 -3.75 -11.10
CA LEU A 103 -5.32 -3.38 -11.46
C LEU A 103 -6.04 -2.67 -10.32
N GLY A 104 -5.64 -2.94 -9.08
CA GLY A 104 -6.23 -2.32 -7.91
C GLY A 104 -5.71 -2.92 -6.60
N VAL A 105 -6.25 -2.39 -5.50
CA VAL A 105 -5.92 -2.84 -4.14
C VAL A 105 -7.23 -3.16 -3.42
N ILE A 106 -7.26 -4.29 -2.71
CA ILE A 106 -8.38 -4.69 -1.85
C ILE A 106 -7.85 -4.82 -0.42
N THR A 107 -8.37 -3.99 0.48
CA THR A 107 -8.06 -4.06 1.91
C THR A 107 -9.08 -4.93 2.65
N LYS A 108 -8.74 -5.34 3.87
CA LYS A 108 -9.69 -6.01 4.78
C LYS A 108 -10.99 -5.23 4.95
N THR A 109 -10.91 -3.90 5.09
CA THR A 109 -12.07 -3.02 5.21
C THR A 109 -12.96 -3.05 3.97
N ASN A 110 -12.38 -3.15 2.77
CA ASN A 110 -13.18 -3.28 1.55
C ASN A 110 -14.02 -4.56 1.54
N ILE A 111 -13.46 -5.68 2.02
CA ILE A 111 -14.16 -6.96 2.12
C ILE A 111 -15.26 -6.89 3.18
N LEU A 112 -14.98 -6.33 4.36
CA LEU A 112 -15.98 -6.19 5.43
C LEU A 112 -17.17 -5.31 4.97
N ASN A 113 -16.87 -4.16 4.37
CA ASN A 113 -17.89 -3.26 3.82
C ASN A 113 -18.73 -3.93 2.74
N TYR A 114 -18.14 -4.79 1.90
CA TYR A 114 -18.89 -5.52 0.87
C TYR A 114 -19.95 -6.47 1.48
N TYR A 115 -19.61 -7.13 2.58
CA TYR A 115 -20.56 -7.98 3.32
C TYR A 115 -21.53 -7.19 4.21
N GLY A 116 -21.42 -5.85 4.24
CA GLY A 116 -22.26 -4.99 5.08
C GLY A 116 -22.01 -5.15 6.58
N MET A 117 -20.79 -5.57 6.96
CA MET A 117 -20.35 -5.73 8.35
C MET A 117 -19.59 -4.52 8.87
#